data_AF-A0A947AQI3-F1
#
_entry.id   AF-A0A947AQI3-F1
#
_cell.length_a   1.000
_cell.length_b   1.000
_cell.length_c   1.000
_cell.angle_alpha   90.00
_cell.angle_beta   90.00
_cell.angle_gamma   90.00
#
_symmetry.space_group_name_H-M   'P 1'
#
loop_
_entity.id
_entity.type
_entity.pdbx_description
1 polymer ?
#
loop_
_entity_poly.entity_id
_entity_poly.type
_entity_poly.pdbx_seq_one_letter_code
_entity_poly.pdbx_strand_id
1 'polypeptide(L)'
;MESTQSKNSFSPEFNKRLKRRYRAEQRFKIMGIGAIFIALAFLVFLISTVFLNGYSAFKQTYIQLDVTLDQKFFPEEDLAKGDFQGIIKQSLYSMFPEVTSRRDKRTLNNLV
;
A
#
# COMPACT_ATOMS: atom_id res chain seq x y z
N MET A 1 25.20 -40.15 -70.01
CA MET A 1 24.79 -38.74 -69.83
C MET A 1 23.32 -38.75 -69.47
N GLU A 2 22.97 -38.60 -68.20
CA GLU A 2 21.60 -38.25 -67.80
C GLU A 2 21.71 -37.50 -66.47
N SER A 3 21.65 -36.18 -66.59
CA SER A 3 21.72 -35.22 -65.50
C SER A 3 20.53 -35.43 -64.55
N THR A 4 20.85 -35.71 -63.30
CA THR A 4 19.99 -35.51 -62.13
C THR A 4 19.36 -34.12 -62.15
N GLN A 5 18.12 -34.01 -62.63
CA GLN A 5 17.27 -32.84 -62.43
C GLN A 5 16.80 -32.81 -60.97
N SER A 6 17.59 -32.14 -60.15
CA SER A 6 17.22 -31.70 -58.81
C SER A 6 16.46 -30.36 -58.90
N LYS A 7 15.46 -30.23 -58.02
CA LYS A 7 14.78 -29.00 -57.58
C LYS A 7 13.78 -28.33 -58.54
N ASN A 8 12.51 -28.56 -58.23
CA ASN A 8 11.57 -27.47 -57.94
C ASN A 8 10.43 -27.95 -57.03
N SER A 9 10.74 -28.18 -55.75
CA SER A 9 9.73 -28.49 -54.74
C SER A 9 9.14 -27.21 -54.13
N PHE A 10 8.55 -26.35 -54.95
CA PHE A 10 7.60 -25.33 -54.50
C PHE A 10 6.17 -25.92 -54.54
N SER A 11 5.97 -27.02 -53.83
CA SER A 11 4.66 -27.66 -53.72
C SER A 11 3.77 -26.87 -52.73
N PRO A 12 2.47 -26.64 -53.02
CA PRO A 12 1.53 -25.94 -52.12
C PRO A 12 1.45 -26.56 -50.71
N GLU A 13 1.75 -27.85 -50.58
CA GLU A 13 1.89 -28.57 -49.31
C GLU A 13 2.98 -28.00 -48.38
N PHE A 14 4.11 -27.53 -48.94
CA PHE A 14 5.19 -26.91 -48.18
C PHE A 14 4.77 -25.57 -47.57
N ASN A 15 4.07 -24.74 -48.36
CA ASN A 15 3.51 -23.46 -47.90
C ASN A 15 2.42 -23.64 -46.82
N LYS A 16 1.63 -24.71 -46.91
CA LYS A 16 0.59 -25.03 -45.92
C LYS A 16 1.20 -25.45 -44.57
N ARG A 17 2.27 -26.25 -44.57
CA ARG A 17 3.05 -26.56 -43.35
C ARG A 17 3.73 -25.32 -42.77
N LEU A 18 4.26 -24.45 -43.62
CA LEU A 18 4.91 -23.21 -43.20
C LEU A 18 3.92 -22.25 -42.51
N LYS A 19 2.75 -21.98 -43.10
CA LYS A 19 1.66 -21.19 -42.48
C LYS A 19 1.21 -21.75 -41.13
N ARG A 20 1.12 -23.07 -40.98
CA ARG A 20 0.71 -23.71 -39.71
C ARG A 20 1.70 -23.40 -38.57
N ARG A 21 2.99 -23.34 -38.86
CA ARG A 21 4.04 -23.05 -37.89
C ARG A 21 4.09 -21.56 -37.51
N TYR A 22 3.93 -20.67 -38.49
CA TYR A 22 3.83 -19.22 -38.25
C TYR A 22 2.67 -18.84 -37.30
N ARG A 23 1.53 -19.54 -37.39
CA ARG A 23 0.38 -19.30 -36.49
C ARG A 23 0.63 -19.73 -35.04
N ALA A 24 1.48 -20.73 -34.82
CA ALA A 24 1.89 -21.13 -33.47
C ALA A 24 2.88 -20.11 -32.89
N GLU A 25 3.82 -19.65 -33.72
CA GLU A 25 4.83 -18.65 -33.34
C GLU A 25 4.22 -17.29 -33.01
N GLN A 26 3.24 -16.83 -33.79
CA GLN A 26 2.54 -15.57 -33.50
C GLN A 26 1.81 -15.60 -32.16
N ARG A 27 1.13 -16.71 -31.83
CA ARG A 27 0.42 -16.85 -30.56
C ARG A 27 1.38 -16.84 -29.37
N PHE A 28 2.52 -17.52 -29.50
CA PHE A 28 3.57 -17.51 -28.48
C PHE A 28 4.14 -16.10 -28.26
N LYS A 29 4.43 -15.36 -29.33
CA LYS A 29 4.91 -13.97 -29.25
C LYS A 29 3.89 -13.04 -28.61
N ILE A 30 2.62 -13.12 -28.99
CA ILE A 30 1.55 -12.28 -28.42
C ILE A 30 1.36 -12.57 -26.92
N MET A 31 1.34 -13.85 -26.53
CA MET A 31 1.24 -14.23 -25.12
C MET A 31 2.44 -13.75 -24.31
N GLY A 32 3.66 -13.87 -24.86
CA GLY A 32 4.88 -13.39 -24.21
C GLY A 32 4.90 -11.87 -24.02
N ILE A 33 4.55 -11.13 -25.08
CA ILE A 33 4.46 -9.66 -25.01
C ILE A 33 3.36 -9.24 -24.01
N GLY A 34 2.19 -9.89 -24.05
CA GLY A 34 1.11 -9.65 -23.10
C GLY A 34 1.53 -9.90 -21.65
N ALA A 35 2.26 -10.98 -21.39
CA ALA A 35 2.77 -11.30 -20.06
C ALA A 35 3.75 -10.22 -19.53
N ILE A 36 4.62 -9.69 -20.39
CA ILE A 36 5.53 -8.58 -20.03
C ILE A 36 4.73 -7.34 -19.62
N PHE A 37 3.71 -6.98 -20.41
CA PHE A 37 2.86 -5.83 -20.07
C PHE A 37 2.10 -6.03 -18.75
N ILE A 38 1.59 -7.23 -18.49
CA ILE A 38 0.92 -7.56 -17.22
C ILE A 38 1.90 -7.42 -16.05
N ALA A 39 3.12 -7.95 -16.18
CA ALA A 39 4.14 -7.83 -15.13
C ALA A 39 4.52 -6.37 -14.84
N LEU A 40 4.69 -5.55 -15.89
CA LEU A 40 4.96 -4.12 -15.75
C LEU A 40 3.78 -3.38 -15.09
N ALA A 41 2.55 -3.71 -15.46
CA ALA A 41 1.36 -3.11 -14.86
C ALA A 41 1.28 -3.42 -13.36
N PHE A 42 1.54 -4.67 -12.95
CA PHE A 42 1.60 -5.07 -11.55
C PHE A 42 2.70 -4.34 -10.78
N LEU A 43 3.88 -4.17 -11.39
CA LEU A 43 4.99 -3.44 -10.79
C LEU A 43 4.61 -1.98 -10.49
N VAL A 44 4.05 -1.28 -11.48
CA VAL A 44 3.58 0.11 -11.32
C VAL A 44 2.48 0.18 -10.26
N PHE A 45 1.50 -0.72 -10.31
CA PHE A 45 0.41 -0.78 -9.34
C PHE A 45 0.89 -0.93 -7.89
N LEU A 46 1.84 -1.83 -7.66
CA LEU A 46 2.39 -2.09 -6.34
C LEU A 46 3.16 -0.86 -5.83
N ILE A 47 4.02 -0.28 -6.67
CA ILE A 47 4.78 0.93 -6.34
C ILE A 47 3.83 2.09 -5.99
N SER A 48 2.80 2.34 -6.80
CA SER A 48 1.79 3.38 -6.52
C SER A 48 1.08 3.14 -5.18
N THR A 49 0.73 1.89 -4.89
CA THR A 49 0.09 1.51 -3.62
C THR A 49 1.00 1.82 -2.43
N VAL A 50 2.29 1.49 -2.53
CA VAL A 50 3.28 1.79 -1.48
C VAL A 50 3.44 3.29 -1.29
N PHE A 51 3.49 4.09 -2.36
CA PHE A 51 3.60 5.55 -2.23
C PHE A 51 2.35 6.18 -1.61
N LEU A 52 1.16 5.77 -2.03
CA LEU A 52 -0.11 6.29 -1.50
C LEU A 52 -0.28 5.96 -0.01
N ASN A 53 -0.03 4.70 0.37
CA ASN A 53 -0.16 4.25 1.75
C ASN A 53 1.00 4.74 2.63
N GLY A 54 2.22 4.77 2.07
CA GLY A 54 3.42 5.23 2.76
C GLY A 54 3.37 6.71 3.09
N TYR A 55 2.86 7.56 2.20
CA TYR A 55 2.67 8.99 2.49
C TYR A 55 1.71 9.21 3.66
N SER A 56 0.69 8.36 3.83
CA SER A 56 -0.20 8.41 4.99
C SER A 56 0.46 7.94 6.28
N ALA A 57 1.42 7.00 6.23
CA ALA A 57 2.12 6.49 7.41
C ALA A 57 3.04 7.54 8.05
N PHE A 58 3.65 8.41 7.24
CA PHE A 58 4.41 9.57 7.76
C PHE A 58 3.52 10.66 8.35
N LYS A 59 2.23 10.69 7.98
CA LYS A 59 1.21 11.51 8.64
C LYS A 59 0.59 10.83 9.85
N GLN A 60 1.27 9.88 10.50
CA GLN A 60 0.88 9.50 11.84
C GLN A 60 1.04 10.74 12.73
N THR A 61 -0.06 11.45 12.93
CA THR A 61 -0.12 12.67 13.73
C THR A 61 0.19 12.30 15.17
N TYR A 62 1.45 12.49 15.56
CA TYR A 62 1.83 12.48 16.96
C TYR A 62 1.26 13.76 17.58
N ILE A 63 0.18 13.63 18.34
CA ILE A 63 -0.27 14.70 19.21
C ILE A 63 0.71 14.72 20.38
N GLN A 64 1.60 15.71 20.41
CA GLN A 64 2.37 16.00 21.61
C GLN A 64 1.40 16.54 22.65
N LEU A 65 1.09 15.70 23.63
CA LEU A 65 0.31 16.10 24.80
C LEU A 65 1.30 16.47 25.89
N ASP A 66 1.36 17.77 26.25
CA ASP A 66 2.14 18.23 27.38
C ASP A 66 1.47 17.74 28.68
N VAL A 67 2.03 16.68 29.23
CA VAL A 67 1.54 16.05 30.45
C VAL A 67 2.33 16.58 31.65
N THR A 68 1.67 17.38 32.49
CA THR A 68 2.26 17.83 33.77
C THR A 68 2.01 16.77 34.83
N LEU A 69 3.07 16.06 35.23
CA LEU A 69 3.04 15.04 36.27
C LEU A 69 3.06 15.72 37.65
N ASP A 70 1.87 15.93 38.22
CA ASP A 70 1.67 16.55 39.54
C ASP A 70 1.58 15.46 40.62
N GLN A 71 2.28 15.63 41.74
CA GLN A 71 2.44 14.63 42.80
C GLN A 71 1.10 14.23 43.45
N LYS A 72 0.07 15.07 43.32
CA LYS A 72 -1.32 14.80 43.74
C LYS A 72 -1.95 13.57 43.05
N PHE A 73 -1.42 13.14 41.90
CA PHE A 73 -1.93 12.00 41.13
C PHE A 73 -1.22 10.67 41.41
N PHE A 74 -0.18 10.71 42.26
CA PHE A 74 0.61 9.55 42.63
C PHE A 74 0.46 9.32 44.14
N PRO A 75 -0.53 8.50 44.57
CA PRO A 75 -0.77 8.22 45.98
C PRO A 75 0.36 7.40 46.65
N GLU A 76 1.22 6.74 45.86
CA GLU A 76 2.43 6.02 46.28
C GLU A 76 3.58 6.32 45.30
N GLU A 77 4.85 6.09 45.69
CA GLU A 77 6.02 6.17 44.78
C GLU A 77 5.97 5.19 43.61
N ASP A 78 4.97 4.31 43.59
CA ASP A 78 4.70 3.38 42.52
C ASP A 78 3.95 4.08 41.36
N LEU A 79 4.73 4.49 40.36
CA LEU A 79 4.22 5.11 39.14
C LEU A 79 3.14 4.26 38.47
N ALA A 80 3.17 2.93 38.61
CA ALA A 80 2.19 2.03 37.97
C ALA A 80 0.76 2.18 38.52
N LYS A 81 0.58 2.76 39.72
CA LYS A 81 -0.73 2.99 40.34
C LYS A 81 -1.22 4.44 40.23
N GLY A 82 -0.47 5.31 39.55
CA GLY A 82 -0.86 6.70 39.35
C GLY A 82 -2.14 6.82 38.51
N ASP A 83 -2.97 7.81 38.80
CA ASP A 83 -4.17 8.11 38.00
C ASP A 83 -3.79 8.80 36.68
N PHE A 84 -3.23 8.02 35.76
CA PHE A 84 -2.86 8.47 34.42
C PHE A 84 -4.05 9.02 33.64
N GLN A 85 -5.26 8.50 33.89
CA GLN A 85 -6.46 8.97 33.24
C GLN A 85 -6.85 10.38 33.73
N GLY A 86 -6.71 10.64 35.03
CA GLY A 86 -6.87 11.97 35.63
C GLY A 86 -5.87 12.99 35.10
N ILE A 87 -4.62 12.57 34.93
CA ILE A 87 -3.54 13.40 34.36
C ILE A 87 -3.85 13.79 32.91
N ILE A 88 -4.24 12.83 32.06
CA ILE A 88 -4.57 13.11 30.65
C ILE A 88 -5.78 14.07 30.55
N LYS A 89 -6.80 13.87 31.40
CA LYS A 89 -7.97 14.77 31.47
C LYS A 89 -7.59 16.18 31.92
N GLN A 90 -6.71 16.29 32.92
CA GLN A 90 -6.24 17.60 33.39
C GLN A 90 -5.42 18.33 32.30
N SER A 91 -4.53 17.63 31.61
CA SER A 91 -3.78 18.19 30.48
C SER A 91 -4.71 18.65 29.34
N LEU A 92 -5.72 17.85 28.99
CA LEU A 92 -6.75 18.25 28.01
C LEU A 92 -7.51 19.51 28.43
N TYR A 93 -7.88 19.63 29.71
CA TYR A 93 -8.55 20.84 30.21
C TYR A 93 -7.63 22.06 30.25
N SER A 94 -6.32 21.89 30.43
CA SER A 94 -5.38 23.02 30.35
C SER A 94 -5.12 23.49 28.91
N MET A 95 -5.22 22.61 27.92
CA MET A 95 -5.04 22.96 26.51
C MET A 95 -6.26 23.68 25.92
N PHE A 96 -7.46 23.46 26.45
CA PHE A 96 -8.70 24.10 26.00
C PHE A 96 -9.36 24.94 27.11
N PRO A 97 -8.73 26.04 27.56
CA PRO A 97 -9.23 26.87 28.66
C PRO A 97 -10.57 27.56 28.34
N GLU A 98 -10.90 27.69 27.06
CA GLU A 98 -12.18 28.21 26.56
C GLU A 98 -13.38 27.29 26.86
N VAL A 99 -13.15 26.00 27.14
CA VAL A 99 -14.22 25.02 27.37
C VAL A 99 -14.62 24.99 28.85
N THR A 100 -15.53 25.88 29.22
CA THR A 100 -16.01 26.07 30.60
C THR A 100 -17.30 25.31 30.94
N SER A 101 -18.15 25.02 29.95
CA SER A 101 -19.44 24.35 30.15
C SER A 101 -19.29 22.84 30.44
N ARG A 102 -20.06 22.33 31.41
CA ARG A 102 -20.10 20.88 31.76
C ARG A 102 -20.44 19.99 30.57
N ARG A 103 -21.25 20.49 29.62
CA ARG A 103 -21.65 19.74 28.42
C ARG A 103 -20.46 19.52 27.49
N ASP A 104 -19.64 20.55 27.31
CA ASP A 104 -18.52 20.54 26.37
C ASP A 104 -17.32 19.79 26.96
N LYS A 105 -17.14 19.84 28.28
CA LYS A 105 -16.20 18.97 29.00
C LYS A 105 -16.53 17.47 28.87
N ARG A 106 -17.81 17.09 28.70
CA ARG A 106 -18.19 15.70 28.40
C ARG A 106 -17.81 15.29 26.99
N THR A 107 -17.90 16.20 26.01
CA THR A 107 -17.48 15.92 24.63
C THR A 107 -15.97 15.69 24.56
N LEU A 108 -15.18 16.50 25.24
CA LEU A 108 -13.73 16.31 25.37
C LEU A 108 -13.36 14.96 25.99
N ASN A 109 -14.06 14.56 27.05
CA ASN A 109 -13.82 13.26 27.70
C ASN A 109 -14.17 12.05 26.84
N ASN A 110 -14.92 12.21 25.75
CA ASN A 110 -15.23 11.13 24.82
C ASN A 110 -14.16 10.96 23.71
N LEU A 111 -13.14 11.83 23.68
CA LEU A 111 -12.04 11.78 22.70
C LEU A 111 -10.83 10.96 23.17
N VAL A 112 -10.84 10.50 24.43
CA VAL A 112 -9.79 9.71 25.10
C VAL A 112 -10.42 8.56 25.85
#